data_AF-A0AAV4Y3P7-F1
#
_entry.id   AF-A0AAV4Y3P7-F1
#
_cell.length_a   1.000
_cell.length_b   1.000
_cell.length_c   1.000
_cell.angle_alpha   90.00
_cell.angle_beta   90.00
_cell.angle_gamma   90.00
#
_symmetry.space_group_name_H-M   'P 1'
#
loop_
_entity.id
_entity.type
_entity.pdbx_description
1 polymer ?
#
loop_
_entity_poly.entity_id
_entity_poly.type
_entity_poly.pdbx_seq_one_letter_code
_entity_poly.pdbx_strand_id
1 'polypeptide(L)'
;MKFFAFLLLTCWLATIRGQRCFVVEPISGTISDNSDTVIEYEKCWTIAVPKGSFIQIKVGNIQSKRSCSLVNLKINVAETKEEYKFCSSDSNRNPVTALSNVVVTHRSSMHNSYSTAFSFSLDYNIRDIECLDKNSFHCNINTCIPRSKVCDGTRDCDSGVDEVGCGISTIKGINEARENGVLWLKEENSLLGMGR
;
A
#
# COMPACT_ATOMS: atom_id res chain seq x y z
N MET A 1 22.74 39.53 -29.87
CA MET A 1 21.27 39.42 -30.05
C MET A 1 20.99 38.27 -31.01
N LYS A 2 20.54 37.13 -30.51
CA LYS A 2 19.97 36.05 -31.35
C LYS A 2 18.57 35.78 -30.83
N PHE A 3 17.60 35.93 -31.73
CA PHE A 3 16.17 35.87 -31.48
C PHE A 3 15.76 34.45 -31.05
N PHE A 4 15.06 34.36 -29.91
CA PHE A 4 14.29 33.19 -29.51
C PHE A 4 13.04 33.09 -30.39
N ALA A 5 12.96 32.05 -31.24
CA ALA A 5 11.73 31.65 -31.88
C ALA A 5 10.92 30.80 -30.89
N PHE A 6 9.86 31.38 -30.33
CA PHE A 6 8.82 30.66 -29.61
C PHE A 6 8.09 29.76 -30.61
N LEU A 7 8.40 28.45 -30.59
CA LEU A 7 7.53 27.44 -31.16
C LEU A 7 6.30 27.32 -30.27
N LEU A 8 5.23 27.99 -30.69
CA LEU A 8 3.87 27.78 -30.22
C LEU A 8 3.44 26.36 -30.60
N LEU A 9 3.91 25.36 -29.85
CA LEU A 9 3.21 24.09 -29.75
C LEU A 9 1.96 24.40 -28.92
N THR A 10 0.88 24.78 -29.60
CA THR A 10 -0.44 24.75 -29.00
C THR A 10 -0.66 23.31 -28.60
N CYS A 11 -0.45 23.02 -27.32
CA CYS A 11 -1.03 21.87 -26.66
C CYS A 11 -2.53 22.11 -26.80
N TRP A 12 -3.10 21.63 -27.90
CA TRP A 12 -4.51 21.33 -27.99
C TRP A 12 -4.75 20.35 -26.85
N LEU A 13 -5.10 20.92 -25.69
CA LEU A 13 -5.74 20.21 -24.61
C LEU A 13 -7.06 19.71 -25.19
N ALA A 14 -6.98 18.59 -25.90
CA ALA A 14 -8.07 17.65 -25.91
C ALA A 14 -8.27 17.30 -24.43
N THR A 15 -9.15 18.05 -23.77
CA THR A 15 -9.83 17.60 -22.56
C THR A 15 -10.56 16.32 -22.95
N ILE A 16 -9.84 15.20 -22.89
CA ILE A 16 -10.42 13.87 -22.98
C ILE A 16 -11.34 13.78 -21.78
N ARG A 17 -12.64 13.80 -22.06
CA ARG A 17 -13.74 13.65 -21.13
C ARG A 17 -13.73 12.21 -20.62
N GLY A 18 -12.80 11.90 -19.72
CA GLY A 18 -12.70 10.65 -18.98
C GLY A 18 -12.38 11.02 -17.54
N GLN A 19 -13.38 10.96 -16.67
CA GLN A 19 -13.19 11.23 -15.26
C GLN A 19 -12.21 10.21 -14.69
N ARG A 20 -11.00 10.67 -14.33
CA ARG A 20 -9.93 9.82 -13.81
C ARG A 20 -10.30 9.41 -12.38
N CYS A 21 -10.17 8.13 -12.04
CA CYS A 21 -10.47 7.65 -10.69
C CYS A 21 -9.59 8.35 -9.65
N PHE A 22 -10.15 8.59 -8.46
CA PHE A 22 -9.43 9.17 -7.34
C PHE A 22 -8.36 8.20 -6.85
N VAL A 23 -7.10 8.62 -6.85
CA VAL A 23 -6.01 7.78 -6.35
C VAL A 23 -5.99 7.87 -4.83
N VAL A 24 -5.95 6.71 -4.18
CA VAL A 24 -5.89 6.57 -2.73
C VAL A 24 -4.44 6.26 -2.34
N GLU A 25 -3.82 7.18 -1.60
CA GLU A 25 -2.42 7.08 -1.19
C GLU A 25 -2.18 6.28 0.10
N PRO A 26 -3.03 6.40 1.16
CA PRO A 26 -2.76 5.68 2.40
C PRO A 26 -2.86 4.16 2.25
N ILE A 27 -1.97 3.42 2.90
CA ILE A 27 -1.93 1.95 2.88
C ILE A 27 -3.09 1.28 3.62
N SER A 28 -3.87 2.04 4.38
CA SER A 28 -5.10 1.56 5.01
C SER A 28 -6.05 2.71 5.28
N GLY A 29 -7.35 2.43 5.28
CA GLY A 29 -8.36 3.43 5.60
C GLY A 29 -9.76 2.97 5.24
N THR A 30 -10.69 3.92 5.24
CA THR A 30 -12.08 3.73 4.88
C THR A 30 -12.39 4.55 3.64
N ILE A 31 -13.04 3.94 2.64
CA ILE A 31 -13.62 4.64 1.50
C ILE A 31 -15.13 4.62 1.70
N SER A 32 -15.73 5.80 1.70
CA SER A 32 -17.18 5.96 1.74
C SER A 32 -17.62 7.09 0.83
N ASP A 33 -18.85 6.98 0.35
CA ASP A 33 -19.51 8.07 -0.35
C ASP A 33 -21.01 8.01 -0.07
N ASN A 34 -21.64 9.17 -0.04
CA ASN A 34 -23.08 9.34 0.03
C ASN A 34 -23.53 10.28 -1.09
N SER A 35 -24.68 9.98 -1.69
CA SER A 35 -25.27 10.82 -2.71
C SER A 35 -26.78 10.85 -2.55
N ASP A 36 -27.32 12.06 -2.49
CA ASP A 36 -28.75 12.30 -2.28
C ASP A 36 -29.50 12.57 -3.59
N THR A 37 -28.81 12.82 -4.72
CA THR A 37 -29.43 13.21 -6.00
C THR A 37 -28.50 13.11 -7.21
N VAL A 38 -28.58 12.04 -8.04
CA VAL A 38 -28.18 12.11 -9.47
C VAL A 38 -28.91 11.08 -10.36
N ILE A 39 -29.23 11.48 -11.59
CA ILE A 39 -29.80 10.68 -12.69
C ILE A 39 -28.76 9.69 -13.26
N GLU A 40 -27.48 10.07 -13.31
CA GLU A 40 -26.38 9.18 -13.67
C GLU A 40 -25.19 9.51 -12.78
N TYR A 41 -24.72 8.53 -12.01
CA TYR A 41 -23.65 8.70 -11.05
C TYR A 41 -22.66 7.57 -11.19
N GLU A 42 -21.39 7.92 -11.32
CA GLU A 42 -20.28 6.98 -11.25
C GLU A 42 -19.11 7.69 -10.58
N LYS A 43 -18.65 7.15 -9.46
CA LYS A 43 -17.37 7.52 -8.85
C LYS A 43 -16.50 6.29 -8.75
N CYS A 44 -15.20 6.48 -8.92
CA CYS A 44 -14.24 5.41 -8.76
C CYS A 44 -12.99 5.86 -7.99
N TRP A 45 -12.41 4.89 -7.28
CA TRP A 45 -11.19 5.03 -6.48
C TRP A 45 -10.19 3.97 -6.91
N THR A 46 -8.96 4.37 -7.18
CA THR A 46 -7.85 3.47 -7.47
C THR A 46 -6.97 3.35 -6.24
N ILE A 47 -6.84 2.15 -5.70
CA ILE A 47 -5.92 1.85 -4.61
C ILE A 47 -4.71 1.14 -5.22
N ALA A 48 -3.55 1.78 -5.12
CA ALA A 48 -2.30 1.20 -5.61
C ALA A 48 -1.80 0.14 -4.61
N VAL A 49 -1.51 -1.06 -5.10
CA VAL A 49 -0.94 -2.15 -4.29
C VAL A 49 0.51 -2.34 -4.74
N PRO A 50 1.49 -1.98 -3.89
CA PRO A 50 2.90 -2.15 -4.21
C PRO A 50 3.24 -3.61 -4.47
N LYS A 51 4.26 -3.84 -5.29
CA LYS A 51 4.80 -5.17 -5.54
C LYS A 51 5.30 -5.77 -4.22
N GLY A 52 4.95 -7.03 -3.96
CA GLY A 52 5.31 -7.72 -2.71
C GLY A 52 4.32 -7.47 -1.58
N SER A 53 3.23 -6.74 -1.84
CA SER A 53 2.14 -6.50 -0.89
C SER A 53 0.82 -7.07 -1.43
N PHE A 54 -0.18 -7.14 -0.56
CA PHE A 54 -1.54 -7.53 -0.90
C PHE A 54 -2.53 -6.59 -0.20
N ILE A 55 -3.68 -6.37 -0.82
CA ILE A 55 -4.78 -5.61 -0.24
C ILE A 55 -5.86 -6.56 0.25
N GLN A 56 -6.40 -6.30 1.44
CA GLN A 56 -7.64 -6.90 1.93
C GLN A 56 -8.72 -5.81 2.05
N ILE A 57 -9.86 -6.02 1.40
CA ILE A 57 -11.00 -5.10 1.38
C ILE A 57 -12.18 -5.75 2.06
N LYS A 58 -12.78 -5.05 3.03
CA LYS A 58 -14.01 -5.46 3.71
C LYS A 58 -15.10 -4.46 3.36
N VAL A 59 -16.10 -4.91 2.62
CA VAL A 59 -17.24 -4.07 2.27
C VAL A 59 -18.14 -3.93 3.50
N GLY A 60 -18.26 -2.69 3.97
CA GLY A 60 -19.04 -2.29 5.13
C GLY A 60 -20.51 -2.10 4.77
N ASN A 61 -21.08 -0.95 5.14
CA ASN A 61 -22.49 -0.65 4.90
C ASN A 61 -22.73 -0.27 3.43
N ILE A 62 -23.85 -0.69 2.85
CA ILE A 62 -24.32 -0.25 1.53
C ILE A 62 -25.80 -0.01 1.71
N GLN A 63 -26.26 1.21 1.46
CA GLN A 63 -27.65 1.58 1.57
C GLN A 63 -28.16 2.01 0.21
N SER A 64 -29.16 1.28 -0.28
CA SER A 64 -29.93 1.68 -1.44
C SER A 64 -31.30 1.02 -1.41
N LYS A 65 -32.35 1.79 -1.69
CA LYS A 65 -33.71 1.24 -1.92
C LYS A 65 -33.88 0.64 -3.32
N ARG A 66 -32.84 0.73 -4.16
CA ARG A 66 -32.87 0.32 -5.56
C ARG A 66 -32.30 -1.07 -5.76
N SER A 67 -32.69 -1.67 -6.89
CA SER A 67 -32.13 -2.95 -7.34
C SER A 67 -30.63 -2.85 -7.62
N CYS A 68 -29.94 -3.97 -7.45
CA CYS A 68 -28.53 -4.19 -7.74
C CYS A 68 -28.15 -3.95 -9.22
N SER A 69 -29.12 -3.97 -10.14
CA SER A 69 -28.91 -3.58 -11.54
C SER A 69 -28.74 -2.08 -11.72
N LEU A 70 -29.30 -1.28 -10.81
CA LEU A 70 -29.30 0.19 -10.88
C LEU A 70 -28.18 0.77 -10.02
N VAL A 71 -28.06 0.34 -8.76
CA VAL A 71 -27.05 0.82 -7.81
C VAL A 71 -26.21 -0.34 -7.33
N ASN A 72 -24.91 -0.30 -7.58
CA ASN A 72 -23.96 -1.32 -7.15
C ASN A 72 -22.58 -0.75 -6.89
N LEU A 73 -21.86 -1.44 -6.03
CA LEU A 73 -20.44 -1.25 -5.78
C LEU A 73 -19.68 -2.36 -6.50
N LYS A 74 -18.73 -2.01 -7.34
CA LYS A 74 -17.85 -2.95 -8.04
C LYS A 74 -16.42 -2.80 -7.54
N ILE A 75 -15.72 -3.92 -7.46
CA ILE A 75 -14.28 -3.96 -7.22
C ILE A 75 -13.67 -4.73 -8.39
N ASN A 76 -12.85 -4.05 -9.17
CA ASN A 76 -12.07 -4.65 -10.25
C ASN A 76 -10.63 -4.78 -9.80
N VAL A 77 -10.05 -5.97 -9.98
CA VAL A 77 -8.65 -6.23 -9.70
C VAL A 77 -7.86 -6.03 -11.00
N ALA A 78 -6.86 -5.15 -10.99
CA ALA A 78 -6.02 -4.89 -12.15
C ALA A 78 -5.20 -6.13 -12.49
N GLU A 79 -4.79 -6.26 -13.76
CA GLU A 79 -3.99 -7.39 -14.27
C GLU A 79 -4.71 -8.75 -14.26
N THR A 80 -5.78 -8.89 -13.47
CA THR A 80 -6.73 -10.00 -13.52
C THR A 80 -8.01 -9.57 -14.24
N LYS A 81 -8.88 -10.52 -14.56
CA LYS A 81 -10.24 -10.24 -15.06
C LYS A 81 -11.28 -10.38 -13.93
N GLU A 82 -10.83 -10.32 -12.68
CA GLU A 82 -11.70 -10.52 -11.52
C GLU A 82 -12.49 -9.23 -11.23
N GLU A 83 -13.82 -9.37 -11.28
CA GLU A 83 -14.77 -8.33 -10.92
C GLU A 83 -15.68 -8.88 -9.81
N TYR A 84 -15.76 -8.14 -8.71
CA TYR A 84 -16.67 -8.41 -7.61
C TYR A 84 -17.76 -7.34 -7.59
N LYS A 85 -19.02 -7.76 -7.46
CA LYS A 85 -20.18 -6.87 -7.42
C LYS A 85 -20.90 -7.03 -6.09
N PHE A 86 -21.12 -5.92 -5.40
CA PHE A 86 -21.79 -5.85 -4.10
C PHE A 86 -22.99 -4.90 -4.17
N CYS A 87 -24.03 -5.26 -3.43
CA CYS A 87 -25.34 -4.62 -3.45
C CYS A 87 -25.94 -4.52 -2.05
N SER A 88 -26.88 -3.59 -1.88
CA SER A 88 -27.54 -3.35 -0.58
C SER A 88 -28.27 -4.58 -0.03
N SER A 89 -28.75 -5.45 -0.91
CA SER A 89 -29.46 -6.70 -0.57
C SER A 89 -28.54 -7.84 -0.13
N ASP A 90 -27.22 -7.72 -0.30
CA ASP A 90 -26.30 -8.83 -0.04
C ASP A 90 -26.15 -9.03 1.46
N SER A 91 -26.54 -10.22 1.93
CA SER A 91 -26.49 -10.64 3.34
C SER A 91 -25.09 -11.04 3.79
N ASN A 92 -24.25 -11.49 2.86
CA ASN A 92 -22.84 -11.77 3.12
C ASN A 92 -21.97 -11.03 2.10
N ARG A 93 -20.99 -10.29 2.61
CA ARG A 93 -20.04 -9.49 1.83
C ARG A 93 -18.64 -9.98 2.15
N ASN A 94 -18.28 -11.11 1.53
CA ASN A 94 -16.99 -11.73 1.74
C ASN A 94 -15.85 -10.73 1.46
N PRO A 95 -14.79 -10.72 2.29
CA PRO A 95 -13.63 -9.88 2.02
C PRO A 95 -13.00 -10.21 0.66
N VAL A 96 -12.51 -9.19 -0.03
CA VAL A 96 -11.76 -9.33 -1.28
C VAL A 96 -10.28 -9.20 -0.97
N THR A 97 -9.46 -10.12 -1.47
CA THR A 97 -7.99 -10.06 -1.36
C THR A 97 -7.39 -10.01 -2.76
N ALA A 98 -6.46 -9.08 -3.00
CA ALA A 98 -5.79 -8.93 -4.30
C ALA A 98 -4.29 -8.62 -4.14
N LEU A 99 -3.50 -9.01 -5.14
CA LEU A 99 -2.04 -8.80 -5.19
C LEU A 99 -1.62 -7.65 -6.11
N SER A 100 -2.59 -6.95 -6.71
CA SER A 100 -2.39 -5.89 -7.69
C SER A 100 -3.36 -4.74 -7.39
N ASN A 101 -3.19 -3.63 -8.11
CA ASN A 101 -4.02 -2.44 -7.96
C ASN A 101 -5.51 -2.79 -8.06
N VAL A 102 -6.34 -2.13 -7.28
CA VAL A 102 -7.79 -2.33 -7.33
C VAL A 102 -8.49 -1.04 -7.71
N VAL A 103 -9.59 -1.16 -8.44
CA VAL A 103 -10.49 -0.05 -8.76
C VAL A 103 -11.85 -0.34 -8.15
N VAL A 104 -12.21 0.47 -7.15
CA VAL A 104 -13.53 0.48 -6.54
C VAL A 104 -14.40 1.45 -7.33
N THR A 105 -15.55 1.01 -7.82
CA THR A 105 -16.51 1.85 -8.55
C THR A 105 -17.87 1.78 -7.88
N HIS A 106 -18.41 2.93 -7.48
CA HIS A 106 -19.80 3.04 -7.05
C HIS A 106 -20.60 3.66 -8.19
N ARG A 107 -21.55 2.90 -8.74
CA ARG A 107 -22.33 3.32 -9.90
C ARG A 107 -23.83 3.31 -9.60
N SER A 108 -24.52 4.33 -10.11
CA SER A 108 -25.97 4.44 -10.20
C SER A 108 -26.35 4.79 -11.64
N SER A 109 -27.10 3.91 -12.31
CA SER A 109 -27.62 4.14 -13.67
C SER A 109 -29.12 4.38 -13.59
N MET A 110 -29.57 5.64 -13.56
CA MET A 110 -30.98 5.99 -13.60
C MET A 110 -31.38 6.68 -14.93
N HIS A 111 -32.60 6.43 -15.37
CA HIS A 111 -33.20 7.11 -16.53
C HIS A 111 -34.47 7.91 -16.18
N ASN A 112 -34.93 7.92 -14.92
CA ASN A 112 -36.16 8.58 -14.47
C ASN A 112 -35.97 9.40 -13.16
N SER A 113 -36.70 10.50 -13.02
CA SER A 113 -36.52 11.58 -12.02
C SER A 113 -36.89 11.28 -10.55
N TYR A 114 -36.86 10.02 -10.09
CA TYR A 114 -37.07 9.72 -8.66
C TYR A 114 -35.74 9.60 -7.92
N SER A 115 -35.33 10.67 -7.24
CA SER A 115 -34.12 10.61 -6.43
C SER A 115 -34.28 9.67 -5.23
N THR A 116 -33.35 8.73 -5.07
CA THR A 116 -33.23 7.92 -3.85
C THR A 116 -31.80 7.99 -3.39
N ALA A 117 -31.59 8.39 -2.13
CA ALA A 117 -30.27 8.41 -1.54
C ALA A 117 -29.60 7.03 -1.59
N PHE A 118 -28.31 7.01 -1.89
CA PHE A 118 -27.48 5.82 -1.83
C PHE A 118 -26.15 6.14 -1.17
N SER A 119 -25.62 5.17 -0.43
CA SER A 119 -24.33 5.30 0.24
C SER A 119 -23.62 3.97 0.33
N PHE A 120 -22.30 4.02 0.48
CA PHE A 120 -21.50 2.86 0.82
C PHE A 120 -20.35 3.24 1.75
N SER A 121 -19.82 2.24 2.45
CA SER A 121 -18.52 2.28 3.11
C SER A 121 -17.79 0.95 2.90
N LEU A 122 -16.47 1.01 2.80
CA LEU A 122 -15.60 -0.14 2.86
C LEU A 122 -14.31 0.22 3.59
N ASP A 123 -13.72 -0.77 4.23
CA ASP A 123 -12.40 -0.66 4.85
C ASP A 123 -11.40 -1.43 4.01
N TYR A 124 -10.20 -0.90 3.87
CA TYR A 124 -9.12 -1.56 3.19
C TYR A 124 -7.81 -1.46 3.99
N ASN A 125 -6.97 -2.47 3.81
CA ASN A 125 -5.67 -2.54 4.45
C ASN A 125 -4.70 -3.29 3.53
N ILE A 126 -3.57 -2.65 3.23
CA ILE A 126 -2.48 -3.20 2.45
C ILE A 126 -1.41 -3.69 3.42
N ARG A 127 -0.92 -4.90 3.20
CA ARG A 127 0.15 -5.52 3.98
C ARG A 127 1.18 -6.16 3.08
N ASP A 128 2.41 -6.21 3.55
CA ASP A 128 3.45 -6.94 2.87
C ASP A 128 3.19 -8.45 2.98
N ILE A 129 3.47 -9.17 1.90
CA ILE A 129 3.33 -10.63 1.84
C ILE A 129 4.26 -11.29 2.88
N GLU A 130 5.39 -10.67 3.18
CA GLU A 130 6.33 -11.13 4.21
C GLU A 130 5.66 -11.27 5.59
N CYS A 131 4.65 -10.45 5.90
CA CYS A 131 3.90 -10.56 7.15
C CYS A 131 3.08 -11.86 7.29
N LEU A 132 2.95 -12.64 6.21
CA LEU A 132 2.33 -13.96 6.27
C LEU A 132 3.27 -15.02 6.84
N ASP A 133 4.59 -14.79 6.80
CA ASP A 133 5.54 -15.68 7.45
C ASP A 133 5.55 -15.43 8.96
N LYS A 134 5.30 -16.48 9.74
CA LYS A 134 5.38 -16.47 11.21
C LYS A 134 6.79 -16.19 11.71
N ASN A 135 7.79 -16.41 10.87
CA ASN A 135 9.18 -16.15 11.19
C ASN A 135 9.66 -14.75 10.80
N SER A 136 8.81 -13.91 10.21
CA SER A 136 9.12 -12.51 9.91
C SER A 136 9.22 -11.65 11.18
N PHE A 137 9.84 -10.49 11.03
CA PHE A 137 9.90 -9.43 12.03
C PHE A 137 8.97 -8.29 11.62
N HIS A 138 8.10 -7.87 12.54
CA HIS A 138 7.14 -6.81 12.29
C HIS A 138 7.77 -5.44 12.55
N CYS A 139 8.02 -4.67 11.49
CA CYS A 139 8.36 -3.25 11.61
C CYS A 139 7.17 -2.46 12.17
N ASN A 140 5.97 -2.81 11.70
CA ASN A 140 4.69 -2.28 12.16
C ASN A 140 3.57 -3.31 11.84
N ILE A 141 2.31 -2.87 11.90
CA ILE A 141 1.14 -3.75 11.66
C ILE A 141 1.09 -4.28 10.21
N ASN A 142 1.53 -3.49 9.23
CA ASN A 142 1.39 -3.76 7.80
C ASN A 142 2.71 -4.14 7.11
N THR A 143 3.85 -3.81 7.72
CA THR A 143 5.19 -4.00 7.15
C THR A 143 5.98 -5.01 7.96
N CYS A 144 6.55 -5.99 7.27
CA CYS A 144 7.39 -7.01 7.87
C CYS A 144 8.63 -7.26 7.01
N ILE A 145 9.71 -7.65 7.67
CA ILE A 145 10.98 -8.02 7.05
C ILE A 145 11.37 -9.43 7.48
N PRO A 146 12.22 -10.13 6.70
CA PRO A 146 12.77 -11.41 7.13
C PRO A 146 13.58 -11.24 8.41
N ARG A 147 13.53 -12.22 9.33
CA ARG A 147 14.33 -12.17 10.58
C ARG A 147 15.83 -12.04 10.38
N SER A 148 16.35 -12.48 9.23
CA SER A 148 17.77 -12.30 8.87
C SER A 148 18.19 -10.85 8.64
N LYS A 149 17.22 -9.93 8.52
CA LYS A 149 17.44 -8.49 8.37
C LYS A 149 17.36 -7.74 9.71
N VAL A 150 17.10 -8.43 10.82
CA VAL A 150 17.15 -7.83 12.16
C VAL A 150 18.60 -7.83 12.65
N CYS A 151 19.09 -6.68 13.11
CA CYS A 151 20.46 -6.48 13.55
C CYS A 151 21.50 -6.79 12.47
N ASP A 152 21.17 -6.54 11.20
CA ASP A 152 22.09 -6.82 10.08
C ASP A 152 23.03 -5.63 9.76
N GLY A 153 22.84 -4.51 10.46
CA GLY A 153 23.59 -3.26 10.29
C GLY A 153 22.98 -2.33 9.24
N THR A 154 21.86 -2.72 8.63
CA THR A 154 21.11 -1.93 7.65
C THR A 154 19.75 -1.58 8.22
N ARG A 155 19.29 -0.36 7.96
CA ARG A 155 17.90 0.01 8.26
C ARG A 155 16.98 -0.53 7.19
N ASP A 156 16.31 -1.64 7.46
CA ASP A 156 15.28 -2.24 6.60
C ASP A 156 13.86 -1.82 7.01
N CYS A 157 13.62 -1.52 8.30
CA CYS A 157 12.36 -0.87 8.70
C CYS A 157 12.40 0.64 8.49
N ASP A 158 11.28 1.23 8.04
CA ASP A 158 11.09 2.68 7.95
C ASP A 158 11.31 3.40 9.29
N SER A 159 11.11 2.74 10.43
CA SER A 159 11.39 3.29 11.76
C SER A 159 12.80 2.98 12.29
N GLY A 160 13.52 2.06 11.66
CA GLY A 160 14.82 1.55 12.12
C GLY A 160 14.75 0.66 13.36
N VAL A 161 13.56 0.21 13.76
CA VAL A 161 13.34 -0.63 14.96
C VAL A 161 13.99 -2.01 14.88
N ASP A 162 14.26 -2.48 13.67
CA ASP A 162 15.04 -3.68 13.35
C ASP A 162 16.50 -3.62 13.83
N GLU A 163 17.03 -2.42 14.01
CA GLU A 163 18.42 -2.20 14.44
C GLU A 163 18.54 -1.71 15.90
N VAL A 164 17.42 -1.69 16.65
CA VAL A 164 17.38 -1.24 18.04
C VAL A 164 17.57 -2.41 19.00
N GLY A 165 18.42 -2.25 20.02
CA GLY A 165 18.65 -3.28 21.04
C GLY A 165 19.59 -4.40 20.57
N CYS A 166 20.23 -4.23 19.42
CA CYS A 166 21.27 -5.12 18.93
C CYS A 166 22.52 -5.02 19.81
N GLY A 167 22.96 -6.14 20.38
CA GLY A 167 24.22 -6.19 21.11
C GLY A 167 25.39 -5.92 20.17
N ILE A 168 26.48 -5.32 20.67
CA ILE A 168 27.67 -5.01 19.86
C ILE A 168 28.20 -6.26 19.11
N SER A 169 28.00 -7.46 19.63
CA SER A 169 28.42 -8.72 19.00
C SER A 169 27.60 -9.15 17.77
N THR A 170 26.46 -8.53 17.46
CA THR A 170 25.62 -8.92 16.31
C THR A 170 25.99 -8.17 15.03
N ILE A 171 26.77 -7.09 15.13
CA ILE A 171 27.22 -6.34 13.96
C ILE A 171 28.31 -7.12 13.23
N LYS A 172 28.10 -7.33 11.93
CA LYS A 172 29.04 -8.06 11.06
C LYS A 172 30.41 -7.37 11.06
N GLY A 173 31.47 -8.15 11.30
CA GLY A 173 32.86 -7.66 11.34
C GLY A 173 33.35 -7.21 12.72
N ILE A 174 32.48 -7.06 13.72
CA ILE A 174 32.93 -6.65 15.06
C ILE A 174 33.76 -7.73 15.75
N ASN A 175 33.39 -9.01 15.62
CA ASN A 175 34.19 -10.10 16.20
C ASN A 175 35.59 -10.15 15.57
N GLU A 176 35.68 -9.99 14.25
CA GLU A 176 36.95 -9.96 13.51
C GLU A 176 37.80 -8.74 13.89
N ALA A 177 37.21 -7.54 13.94
CA ALA A 177 37.90 -6.33 14.40
C ALA A 177 38.39 -6.46 15.85
N ARG A 178 37.59 -7.07 16.72
CA ARG A 178 37.96 -7.34 18.12
C ARG A 178 39.12 -8.32 18.21
N GLU A 179 39.11 -9.39 17.43
CA GLU A 179 40.20 -10.37 17.37
C GLU A 179 41.49 -9.75 16.84
N ASN A 180 41.41 -8.97 15.76
CA ASN A 180 42.55 -8.25 15.19
C ASN A 180 43.15 -7.25 16.19
N GLY A 181 42.30 -6.51 16.93
CA GLY A 181 42.76 -5.63 18.00
C GLY A 181 43.47 -6.37 19.14
N VAL A 182 42.95 -7.55 19.53
CA VAL A 182 43.58 -8.40 20.56
C VAL A 182 44.92 -8.96 20.07
N LEU A 183 45.02 -9.34 18.80
CA LEU A 183 46.27 -9.81 18.19
C LEU A 183 47.33 -8.72 18.20
N TRP A 184 46.98 -7.51 17.73
CA TRP A 184 47.88 -6.36 17.75
C TRP A 184 48.41 -6.03 19.16
N LEU A 185 47.53 -6.01 20.18
CA LEU A 185 47.92 -5.75 21.58
C LEU A 185 48.87 -6.83 22.15
N LYS A 186 48.71 -8.09 21.75
CA LYS A 186 49.61 -9.17 22.17
C LYS A 186 50.99 -9.00 21.53
N GLU A 187 51.03 -8.57 20.29
CA GLU A 187 52.26 -8.33 19.53
C GLU A 187 53.04 -7.13 20.08
N GLU A 188 52.36 -6.03 20.41
CA GLU A 188 52.96 -4.85 21.02
C GLU A 188 53.52 -5.13 22.43
N ASN A 189 52.78 -5.89 23.26
CA ASN A 189 53.28 -6.30 24.58
C ASN A 189 54.46 -7.28 24.51
N SER A 190 54.50 -8.13 23.48
CA SER A 190 55.65 -9.01 23.21
C SER A 190 56.92 -8.21 22.87
N LEU A 191 56.77 -7.16 22.05
CA LEU A 191 57.87 -6.28 21.67
C LEU A 191 58.39 -5.44 22.84
N LEU A 192 57.51 -5.01 23.75
CA LEU A 192 57.90 -4.31 24.98
C LEU A 192 58.55 -5.22 26.04
N GLY A 193 58.30 -6.53 25.99
CA GLY A 193 58.87 -7.53 26.91
C GLY A 193 60.29 -7.99 26.58
N MET A 194 60.77 -7.77 25.35
CA MET A 194 62.13 -8.16 24.90
C MET A 194 63.21 -7.12 25.20
N GLY A 195 62.87 -6.01 25.86
CA GLY A 195 63.79 -4.92 26.19
C GLY A 195 64.30 -4.88 27.65
N ARG A 196 64.25 -5.99 28.41
CA ARG A 196 64.77 -6.10 29.78
C ARG A 196 65.86 -7.16 29.91
#